data_AF-A0A2V8QL88-F1
#
_entry.id   AF-A0A2V8QL88-F1
#
_cell.length_a   1.000
_cell.length_b   1.000
_cell.length_c   1.000
_cell.angle_alpha   90.00
_cell.angle_beta   90.00
_cell.angle_gamma   90.00
#
_symmetry.space_group_name_H-M   'P 1'
#
loop_
_entity.id
_entity.type
_entity.pdbx_description
1 polymer ?
#
loop_
_entity_poly.entity_id
_entity_poly.type
_entity_poly.pdbx_seq_one_letter_code
_entity_poly.pdbx_strand_id
1 'polypeptide(L)'
;MNAKYYGPALGALFVLGTLCANAGAQPKRPRAVTPEAQTNILLKILRHEDERRWDDELKALLTDNNPKVRQRAALAAGRIGDESAVPLLAEILLTDREAEVRQMAAFALGEIESP
;
A
#
# COMPACT_ATOMS: atom_id res chain seq x y z
N MET A 1 9.96 -3.44 -84.25
CA MET A 1 9.53 -2.03 -84.26
C MET A 1 8.08 -1.96 -83.82
N ASN A 2 7.75 -1.02 -82.93
CA ASN A 2 6.41 -0.60 -82.45
C ASN A 2 5.72 -1.58 -81.46
N ALA A 3 5.13 -1.18 -80.33
CA ALA A 3 5.02 0.11 -79.66
C ALA A 3 4.60 -0.11 -78.19
N LYS A 4 5.17 0.73 -77.30
CA LYS A 4 4.58 1.41 -76.12
C LYS A 4 3.50 0.68 -75.29
N TYR A 5 3.76 0.52 -73.99
CA TYR A 5 2.76 0.83 -72.95
C TYR A 5 3.42 1.48 -71.72
N TYR A 6 2.82 2.59 -71.31
CA TYR A 6 3.14 3.45 -70.18
C TYR A 6 2.55 2.89 -68.88
N GLY A 7 3.18 3.15 -67.74
CA GLY A 7 2.57 2.95 -66.41
C GLY A 7 3.51 3.26 -65.24
N PRO A 8 3.26 4.31 -64.44
CA PRO A 8 4.14 4.79 -63.38
C PRO A 8 3.73 4.26 -61.98
N ALA A 9 4.51 4.69 -60.99
CA ALA A 9 4.15 4.87 -59.57
C ALA A 9 4.48 3.73 -58.59
N LEU A 10 5.63 3.92 -57.93
CA LEU A 10 5.79 3.93 -56.47
C LEU A 10 4.49 3.65 -55.69
N GLY A 11 4.37 2.45 -55.15
CA GLY A 11 3.35 2.05 -54.19
C GLY A 11 3.99 1.46 -52.94
N ALA A 12 4.64 2.29 -52.13
CA ALA A 12 5.00 1.92 -50.77
C ALA A 12 3.72 1.98 -49.92
N LEU A 13 2.99 0.87 -49.81
CA LEU A 13 1.92 0.75 -48.81
C LEU A 13 2.56 0.48 -47.45
N PHE A 14 2.62 1.52 -46.63
CA PHE A 14 2.87 1.43 -45.20
C PHE A 14 1.81 0.51 -44.58
N VAL A 15 2.27 -0.63 -44.04
CA VAL A 15 1.46 -1.46 -43.16
C VAL A 15 1.20 -0.64 -41.89
N LEU A 16 -0.03 -0.11 -41.76
CA LEU A 16 -0.53 0.39 -40.48
C LEU A 16 -0.78 -0.81 -39.57
N GLY A 17 0.30 -1.31 -38.98
CA GLY A 17 0.24 -2.22 -37.85
C GLY A 17 -0.43 -1.50 -36.69
N THR A 18 -1.62 -1.97 -36.33
CA THR A 18 -2.35 -1.58 -35.13
C THR A 18 -1.53 -1.97 -33.92
N LEU A 19 -0.70 -1.05 -33.43
CA LEU A 19 -0.07 -1.18 -32.13
C LEU A 19 -1.16 -0.93 -31.08
N CYS A 20 -1.78 -2.00 -30.60
CA CYS A 20 -2.41 -1.97 -29.29
C CYS A 20 -1.31 -1.65 -28.28
N ALA A 21 -1.14 -0.36 -27.97
CA ALA A 21 -0.32 0.10 -26.86
C ALA A 21 -1.05 -0.23 -25.55
N ASN A 22 -1.10 -1.52 -25.20
CA ASN A 22 -1.28 -1.95 -23.83
C ASN A 22 0.10 -2.35 -23.31
N ALA A 23 0.84 -1.38 -22.80
CA ALA A 23 2.13 -1.59 -22.18
C ALA A 23 2.22 -0.75 -20.91
N GLY A 24 1.73 -1.35 -19.83
CA GLY A 24 2.27 -1.20 -18.49
C GLY A 24 2.04 0.15 -17.83
N ALA A 25 1.02 0.22 -16.97
CA ALA A 25 1.25 0.83 -15.67
C ALA A 25 2.45 0.09 -15.06
N GLN A 26 3.65 0.68 -15.16
CA GLN A 26 4.78 0.17 -14.41
C GLN A 26 4.38 0.23 -12.94
N PRO A 27 4.41 -0.88 -12.17
CA PRO A 27 4.35 -0.74 -10.72
C PRO A 27 5.50 0.19 -10.36
N LYS A 28 5.21 1.27 -9.62
CA LYS A 28 6.23 2.18 -9.11
C LYS A 28 7.27 1.29 -8.42
N ARG A 29 8.45 1.13 -9.03
CA ARG A 29 9.52 0.33 -8.44
C ARG A 29 9.76 0.90 -7.05
N PRO A 30 9.67 0.11 -5.96
CA PRO A 30 10.05 0.60 -4.66
C PRO A 30 11.49 1.11 -4.77
N ARG A 31 11.69 2.39 -4.48
CA ARG A 31 13.03 2.98 -4.42
C ARG A 31 13.81 2.14 -3.41
N ALA A 32 14.97 1.61 -3.81
CA ALA A 32 15.82 0.83 -2.92
C ALA A 32 16.18 1.70 -1.71
N VAL A 33 15.53 1.42 -0.57
CA VAL A 33 15.88 1.99 0.72
C VAL A 33 17.04 1.14 1.25
N THR A 34 18.18 1.76 1.53
CA THR A 34 19.35 1.06 2.07
C THR A 34 19.02 0.43 3.44
N PRO A 35 19.59 -0.74 3.80
CA PRO A 35 19.28 -1.44 5.05
C PRO A 35 19.53 -0.61 6.33
N GLU A 36 20.42 0.38 6.27
CA GLU A 36 20.72 1.31 7.37
C GLU A 36 19.63 2.38 7.60
N ALA A 37 18.80 2.65 6.57
CA ALA A 37 17.76 3.68 6.61
C ALA A 37 16.43 3.21 7.24
N GLN A 38 16.35 1.95 7.68
CA GLN A 38 15.11 1.32 8.18
C GLN A 38 14.98 1.25 9.70
N THR A 39 15.47 2.26 10.42
CA THR A 39 15.39 2.29 11.89
C THR A 39 14.57 3.48 12.38
N ASN A 40 13.32 3.58 11.95
CA ASN A 40 12.33 4.42 12.61
C ASN A 40 11.05 3.60 12.82
N ILE A 41 10.65 3.41 14.08
CA ILE A 41 9.42 2.68 14.45
C ILE A 41 8.21 3.25 13.72
N LEU A 42 8.15 4.58 13.52
CA LEU A 42 7.08 5.22 12.77
C LEU A 42 7.06 4.76 11.30
N LEU A 43 8.22 4.61 10.66
CA LEU A 43 8.30 4.11 9.29
C LEU A 43 7.85 2.65 9.19
N LYS A 44 8.11 1.83 10.21
CA LYS A 44 7.60 0.46 10.27
C LYS A 44 6.07 0.43 10.30
N ILE A 45 5.45 1.24 11.17
CA ILE A 45 3.99 1.34 11.25
C ILE A 45 3.39 1.83 9.93
N LEU A 46 3.99 2.89 9.35
CA LEU A 46 3.55 3.43 8.05
C LEU A 46 3.61 2.38 6.94
N ARG A 47 4.68 1.57 6.89
CA ARG A 47 4.80 0.48 5.92
C ARG A 47 3.67 -0.55 6.06
N HIS A 48 3.34 -0.95 7.28
CA HIS A 48 2.23 -1.90 7.52
C HIS A 48 0.89 -1.34 7.07
N GLU A 49 0.63 -0.05 7.34
CA GLU A 49 -0.58 0.64 6.88
C GLU A 49 -0.64 0.71 5.35
N ASP A 50 0.44 1.15 4.69
CA ASP A 50 0.54 1.27 3.22
C ASP A 50 0.36 -0.09 2.53
N GLU A 51 0.93 -1.15 3.11
CA GLU A 51 0.87 -2.51 2.58
C GLU A 51 -0.40 -3.28 3.02
N ARG A 52 -1.27 -2.65 3.83
CA ARG A 52 -2.42 -3.28 4.48
C ARG A 52 -2.09 -4.61 5.15
N ARG A 53 -1.00 -4.62 5.91
CA ARG A 53 -0.46 -5.82 6.55
C ARG A 53 -0.73 -5.83 8.05
N TRP A 54 -1.54 -6.80 8.47
CA TRP A 54 -1.70 -7.15 9.87
C TRP A 54 -0.89 -8.41 10.19
N ASP A 55 0.28 -8.22 10.79
CA ASP A 55 1.21 -9.31 11.13
C ASP A 55 1.82 -9.14 12.53
N ASP A 56 2.65 -10.10 12.92
CA ASP A 56 3.24 -10.13 14.26
C ASP A 56 4.18 -8.95 14.54
N GLU A 57 4.77 -8.33 13.51
CA GLU A 57 5.59 -7.12 13.69
C GLU A 57 4.71 -5.94 14.10
N LEU A 58 3.55 -5.72 13.44
CA LEU A 58 2.63 -4.66 13.85
C LEU A 58 1.98 -4.97 15.22
N LYS A 59 1.61 -6.23 15.48
CA LYS A 59 1.07 -6.64 16.80
C LYS A 59 2.04 -6.32 17.94
N ALA A 60 3.33 -6.58 17.77
CA ALA A 60 4.33 -6.27 18.80
C ALA A 60 4.34 -4.78 19.18
N LEU A 61 4.14 -3.89 18.21
CA LEU A 61 4.13 -2.43 18.42
C LEU A 61 2.93 -1.94 19.23
N LEU A 62 1.85 -2.72 19.31
CA LEU A 62 0.72 -2.43 20.21
C LEU A 62 1.07 -2.61 21.70
N THR A 63 2.22 -3.21 22.02
CA THR A 63 2.70 -3.40 23.40
C THR A 63 3.98 -2.62 23.71
N ASP A 64 4.36 -1.69 22.83
CA ASP A 64 5.57 -0.89 23.00
C ASP A 64 5.56 -0.04 24.29
N ASN A 65 6.72 0.12 24.92
CA ASN A 65 6.86 0.91 26.15
C ASN A 65 6.44 2.38 25.95
N ASN A 66 6.62 2.92 24.74
CA ASN A 66 6.25 4.27 24.39
C ASN A 66 4.76 4.32 23.99
N PRO A 67 3.92 5.06 24.73
CA PRO A 67 2.49 5.14 24.42
C PRO A 67 2.18 5.76 23.06
N LYS A 68 3.04 6.63 22.53
CA LYS A 68 2.86 7.20 21.18
C LYS A 68 3.02 6.13 20.09
N VAL A 69 3.87 5.13 20.32
CA VAL A 69 4.03 3.99 19.41
C VAL A 69 2.77 3.14 19.44
N ARG A 70 2.28 2.78 20.63
CA ARG A 70 1.04 1.99 20.79
C ARG A 70 -0.17 2.70 20.15
N GLN A 71 -0.32 3.99 20.40
CA GLN A 71 -1.37 4.81 19.78
C GLN A 71 -1.28 4.77 18.24
N ARG A 72 -0.08 4.98 17.68
CA ARG A 72 0.09 4.99 16.22
C ARG A 72 -0.14 3.61 15.60
N ALA A 73 0.24 2.54 16.30
CA ALA A 73 0.00 1.16 15.90
C ALA A 73 -1.49 0.81 15.94
N ALA A 74 -2.22 1.24 16.97
CA ALA A 74 -3.67 1.05 17.07
C ALA A 74 -4.40 1.75 15.90
N LEU A 75 -4.02 2.99 15.59
CA LEU A 75 -4.57 3.70 14.42
C LEU A 75 -4.29 2.96 13.10
N ALA A 76 -3.07 2.45 12.92
CA ALA A 76 -2.71 1.69 11.72
C ALA A 76 -3.54 0.41 11.61
N ALA A 77 -3.71 -0.35 12.71
CA ALA A 77 -4.56 -1.54 12.74
C ALA A 77 -6.01 -1.23 12.31
N GLY A 78 -6.57 -0.12 12.81
CA GLY A 78 -7.89 0.36 12.39
C GLY A 78 -7.99 0.63 10.89
N ARG A 79 -7.02 1.36 10.33
CA ARG A 79 -6.97 1.70 8.90
C ARG A 79 -6.68 0.52 7.97
N ILE A 80 -6.00 -0.50 8.47
CA ILE A 80 -5.78 -1.77 7.75
C ILE A 80 -7.12 -2.49 7.59
N GLY A 81 -8.00 -2.43 8.60
CA GLY A 81 -9.35 -2.98 8.52
C GLY A 81 -9.43 -4.51 8.67
N ASP A 82 -8.37 -5.15 9.16
CA ASP A 82 -8.36 -6.60 9.39
C ASP A 82 -9.17 -6.92 10.66
N GLU A 83 -10.29 -7.63 10.51
CA GLU A 83 -11.18 -8.02 11.61
C GLU A 83 -10.46 -8.82 12.71
N SER A 84 -9.37 -9.52 12.38
CA SER A 84 -8.59 -10.26 13.39
C SER A 84 -7.81 -9.35 14.34
N ALA A 85 -7.74 -8.03 14.09
CA ALA A 85 -7.19 -7.05 15.03
C ALA A 85 -8.16 -6.70 16.18
N VAL A 86 -9.46 -6.98 16.03
CA VAL A 86 -10.50 -6.60 17.00
C VAL A 86 -10.21 -7.08 18.42
N PRO A 87 -9.83 -8.35 18.68
CA PRO A 87 -9.58 -8.81 20.05
C PRO A 87 -8.46 -8.04 20.74
N LEU A 88 -7.36 -7.74 20.04
CA LEU A 88 -6.24 -6.98 20.61
C LEU A 88 -6.62 -5.52 20.85
N LEU A 89 -7.33 -4.88 19.92
CA LEU A 89 -7.77 -3.49 20.10
C LEU A 89 -8.79 -3.37 21.25
N ALA A 90 -9.68 -4.34 21.41
CA ALA A 90 -10.61 -4.40 22.53
C ALA A 90 -9.88 -4.57 23.88
N GLU A 91 -8.83 -5.41 23.93
CA GLU A 91 -7.99 -5.53 25.12
C GLU A 91 -7.33 -4.19 25.47
N ILE A 92 -6.70 -3.53 24.50
CA ILE A 92 -6.03 -2.23 24.69
C ILE A 92 -7.02 -1.17 25.18
N LEU A 93 -8.23 -1.13 24.61
CA LEU A 93 -9.30 -0.25 25.04
C LEU A 93 -9.63 -0.42 26.53
N LEU A 94 -9.57 -1.65 27.04
CA LEU A 94 -9.93 -1.97 28.42
C LEU A 94 -8.77 -1.86 29.40
N THR A 95 -7.53 -2.12 28.97
CA THR A 95 -6.40 -2.34 29.88
C THR A 95 -5.26 -1.33 29.75
N ASP A 96 -5.17 -0.57 28.65
CA ASP A 96 -4.04 0.35 28.49
C ASP A 96 -4.07 1.47 29.53
N ARG A 97 -2.94 1.71 30.19
CA ARG A 97 -2.77 2.74 31.22
C ARG A 97 -3.02 4.16 30.70
N GLU A 98 -2.67 4.44 29.45
CA GLU A 98 -2.77 5.78 28.87
C GLU A 98 -4.15 6.02 28.23
N ALA A 99 -4.84 7.07 28.66
CA ALA A 99 -6.17 7.40 28.15
C ALA A 99 -6.18 7.67 26.64
N GLU A 100 -5.15 8.31 26.10
CA GLU A 100 -5.02 8.59 24.67
C GLU A 100 -4.87 7.31 23.83
N VAL A 101 -4.27 6.25 24.38
CA VAL A 101 -4.14 4.96 23.70
C VAL A 101 -5.48 4.25 23.70
N ARG A 102 -6.22 4.26 24.83
CA ARG A 102 -7.59 3.71 24.90
C ARG A 102 -8.54 4.40 23.94
N GLN A 103 -8.49 5.74 23.87
CA GLN A 103 -9.29 6.51 22.90
C GLN A 103 -9.00 6.13 21.46
N MET A 104 -7.71 5.95 21.12
CA MET A 104 -7.32 5.54 19.78
C MET A 104 -7.75 4.10 19.46
N ALA A 105 -7.71 3.19 20.43
CA ALA A 105 -8.22 1.83 20.25
C ALA A 105 -9.74 1.83 19.98
N ALA A 106 -10.52 2.64 20.70
CA ALA A 106 -11.95 2.82 20.40
C ALA A 106 -12.19 3.38 19.00
N PHE A 107 -11.41 4.39 18.59
CA PHE A 107 -11.50 4.94 17.23
C PHE A 107 -11.17 3.87 16.17
N ALA A 108 -10.07 3.13 16.35
CA ALA A 108 -9.62 2.09 15.44
C ALA A 108 -10.64 0.95 15.29
N LEU A 109 -11.33 0.57 16.37
CA LEU A 109 -12.43 -0.41 16.31
C LEU A 109 -13.57 0.08 15.41
N GLY A 110 -13.95 1.36 15.50
CA GLY A 110 -14.97 1.95 14.63
C GLY A 110 -14.56 2.04 13.16
N GLU A 111 -13.25 2.20 12.89
CA GLU A 111 -12.72 2.19 11.52
C GLU A 111 -12.79 0.79 10.88
N ILE A 112 -12.56 -0.28 11.65
CA ILE A 112 -12.65 -1.67 11.13
C ILE A 112 -14.09 -2.01 10.75
N GLU A 113 -15.07 -1.54 11.52
CA GLU A 113 -16.50 -1.80 11.25
C GLU A 113 -17.09 -0.93 10.13
N SER A 114 -16.33 0.01 9.57
CA SER A 114 -16.73 0.84 8.43
C SER A 114 -16.11 0.27 7.14
N PRO A 115 -16.83 -0.57 6.36
CA PRO A 115 -16.31 -1.16 5.13
C PRO A 115 -16.11 -0.16 3.98
#